data_AF-A0A3A0CTV7-F1
#
_entry.id   AF-A0A3A0CTV7-F1
#
_cell.length_a   1.000
_cell.length_b   1.000
_cell.length_c   1.000
_cell.angle_alpha   90.00
_cell.angle_beta   90.00
_cell.angle_gamma   90.00
#
_symmetry.space_group_name_H-M   'P 1'
#
loop_
_entity.id
_entity.type
_entity.pdbx_description
1 polymer ?
#
loop_
_entity_poly.entity_id
_entity_poly.type
_entity_poly.pdbx_seq_one_letter_code
_entity_poly.pdbx_strand_id
1 'polypeptide(L)' 'MASEHFKNSLTDIPGIHLGQLTLAEGEVQTGVTVILPYPLNVRNRKLFLGSFASGNWNEWTGLH' A
#
# COMPACT_ATOMS: atom_id res chain seq x y z
N MET A 1 6.68 20.41 -23.47
CA MET A 1 6.97 19.70 -22.21
C MET A 1 5.67 19.66 -21.43
N ALA A 2 5.04 18.49 -21.29
CA ALA A 2 3.85 18.39 -20.47
C ALA A 2 4.27 18.58 -19.00
N SER A 3 3.63 19.50 -18.30
CA SER A 3 3.80 19.63 -16.85
C SER A 3 3.36 18.33 -16.20
N GLU A 4 4.25 17.67 -15.45
CA GLU A 4 3.85 16.56 -14.59
C GLU A 4 2.91 17.10 -13.52
N HIS A 5 1.63 16.74 -13.62
CA HIS A 5 0.64 17.02 -12.60
C HIS A 5 0.60 15.84 -11.64
N PHE A 6 1.05 16.06 -10.40
CA PHE A 6 0.93 15.10 -9.32
C PHE A 6 -0.55 14.83 -9.00
N LYS A 7 -0.88 13.57 -8.74
CA LYS A 7 -2.26 13.13 -8.49
C LYS A 7 -2.68 13.33 -7.04
N ASN A 8 -1.78 13.84 -6.19
CA ASN A 8 -1.93 13.87 -4.74
C ASN A 8 -2.23 12.46 -4.20
N SER A 9 -1.47 11.48 -4.69
CA SER A 9 -1.64 10.06 -4.41
C SER A 9 -0.32 9.45 -3.94
N LEU A 10 -0.38 8.38 -3.14
CA LEU A 10 0.81 7.61 -2.76
C LEU A 10 1.61 7.14 -3.99
N THR A 11 0.91 6.87 -5.10
CA THR A 11 1.50 6.44 -6.39
C THR A 11 2.29 7.54 -7.10
N ASP A 12 2.26 8.78 -6.61
CA ASP A 12 3.13 9.86 -7.10
C ASP A 12 4.60 9.59 -6.74
N ILE A 13 4.87 8.73 -5.75
CA ILE A 13 6.21 8.28 -5.42
C ILE A 13 6.64 7.21 -6.46
N PRO A 14 7.73 7.45 -7.21
CA PRO A 14 8.16 6.53 -8.26
C PRO A 14 8.39 5.10 -7.75
N GLY A 15 7.79 4.12 -8.43
CA GLY A 15 7.92 2.71 -8.10
C GLY A 15 6.93 2.18 -7.07
N ILE A 16 6.12 3.03 -6.41
CA ILE A 16 5.02 2.56 -5.57
C ILE A 16 3.83 2.14 -6.45
N HIS A 17 3.26 0.99 -6.14
CA HIS A 17 2.03 0.50 -6.76
C HIS A 17 0.94 0.28 -5.70
N LEU A 18 -0.30 0.60 -6.05
CA LEU A 18 -1.48 0.40 -5.22
C LEU A 18 -2.44 -0.54 -5.97
N GLY A 19 -2.87 -1.61 -5.32
CA GLY A 19 -3.89 -2.53 -5.83
C GLY A 19 -5.04 -2.65 -4.85
N GLN A 20 -6.26 -2.76 -5.36
CA GLN A 20 -7.47 -2.89 -4.55
C GLN A 20 -8.37 -3.97 -5.11
N LEU A 21 -8.95 -4.76 -4.21
CA LEU A 21 -10.04 -5.69 -4.49
C LEU A 21 -11.15 -5.42 -3.48
N THR A 22 -12.34 -5.12 -3.98
CA THR A 22 -13.53 -4.89 -3.15
C THR A 22 -14.57 -5.96 -3.47
N LEU A 23 -15.11 -6.58 -2.42
CA LEU A 23 -16.24 -7.51 -2.49
C LEU A 23 -17.42 -6.80 -1.82
N ALA A 24 -18.45 -6.50 -2.61
CA ALA A 24 -19.61 -5.70 -2.20
C ALA A 24 -20.93 -6.39 -2.62
N GLU A 25 -21.05 -7.67 -2.31
CA GLU A 25 -22.18 -8.52 -2.74
C GLU A 25 -23.12 -8.80 -1.55
N GLY A 26 -24.29 -8.15 -1.55
CA GLY A 26 -25.28 -8.29 -0.48
C GLY A 26 -24.72 -7.88 0.88
N GLU A 27 -24.72 -8.80 1.84
CA GLU A 27 -24.18 -8.58 3.19
C GLU A 27 -22.65 -8.57 3.25
N VAL A 28 -21.96 -9.07 2.21
CA VAL A 28 -20.50 -9.08 2.16
C VAL A 28 -20.00 -7.72 1.70
N GLN A 29 -19.40 -6.97 2.62
CA GLN A 29 -18.82 -5.64 2.39
C GLN A 29 -17.38 -5.62 2.91
N THR A 30 -16.46 -6.17 2.12
CA THR A 30 -15.05 -6.36 2.53
C THR A 30 -14.10 -6.16 1.35
N GLY A 31 -12.80 -6.30 1.58
CA GLY A 31 -11.81 -6.18 0.53
C GLY A 31 -10.38 -6.30 1.02
N VAL A 32 -9.47 -6.14 0.07
CA VAL A 32 -8.03 -6.12 0.31
C VAL A 32 -7.45 -4.92 -0.44
N THR A 33 -6.62 -4.14 0.25
CA THR A 33 -5.77 -3.12 -0.36
C THR A 33 -4.32 -3.54 -0.19
N VAL A 34 -3.56 -3.54 -1.28
CA VAL A 34 -2.14 -3.90 -1.29
C VAL A 34 -1.32 -2.70 -1.74
N ILE A 35 -0.25 -2.42 -1.00
CA ILE A 35 0.76 -1.44 -1.38
C ILE A 35 2.05 -2.21 -1.66
N LEU A 36 2.58 -2.06 -2.88
CA LEU A 36 3.92 -2.54 -3.23
C LEU A 36 4.88 -1.35 -3.17
N PRO A 37 5.79 -1.29 -2.19
CA PRO A 37 6.68 -0.15 -1.97
C PRO A 37 7.92 -0.14 -2.88
N TYR A 38 7.93 -0.90 -3.98
CA TYR A 38 9.04 -1.01 -4.92
C TYR A 38 8.59 -1.41 -6.34
N PRO A 39 9.41 -1.17 -7.37
CA PRO A 39 9.11 -1.56 -8.75
C PRO A 39 8.85 -3.07 -8.91
N LEU A 40 7.89 -3.45 -9.76
CA LEU A 40 7.44 -4.83 -9.94
C LEU A 40 8.52 -5.82 -10.37
N ASN A 41 9.62 -5.35 -10.95
CA ASN A 41 10.77 -6.16 -11.36
C ASN A 41 11.75 -6.47 -10.22
N VAL A 42 11.56 -5.89 -9.03
CA VAL A 42 12.47 -6.07 -7.88
C VAL A 42 11.83 -7.04 -6.87
N ARG A 43 12.12 -8.34 -7.00
CA ARG A 43 11.48 -9.37 -6.17
C ARG A 43 12.10 -9.56 -4.77
N ASN A 44 13.38 -9.22 -4.60
CA ASN A 44 14.17 -9.62 -3.42
C ASN A 44 14.96 -8.44 -2.79
N ARG A 45 14.34 -7.27 -2.63
CA ARG A 45 15.00 -6.14 -1.96
C ARG A 45 14.43 -5.95 -0.56
N LYS A 46 15.28 -6.12 0.46
CA LYS A 46 14.96 -5.68 1.82
C LYS A 46 14.87 -4.16 1.80
N LEU A 47 13.78 -3.62 2.31
CA LEU A 47 13.60 -2.19 2.50
C LEU A 47 13.93 -1.82 3.94
N PHE A 48 14.40 -0.59 4.14
CA PHE A 48 14.40 0.02 5.47
C PHE A 48 12.95 0.37 5.81
N LEU A 49 12.44 -0.21 6.90
CA LEU A 49 11.09 -0.01 7.38
C LEU A 49 11.15 0.37 8.87
N GLY A 50 10.17 1.16 9.30
CA GLY A 50 9.97 1.51 10.71
C GLY A 50 8.48 1.52 11.01
N SER A 51 8.11 1.12 12.23
CA SER A 51 6.74 1.08 12.70
C SER A 51 6.64 1.77 14.06
N PHE A 52 5.56 2.52 14.27
CA PHE A 52 5.22 3.15 15.55
C PHE A 52 3.72 2.97 15.80
N ALA A 53 3.34 2.61 17.02
CA ALA A 53 1.95 2.44 17.43
C ALA A 53 1.57 3.54 18.43
N SER A 54 0.60 4.38 18.07
CA SER A 54 0.15 5.52 18.88
C SER A 54 -1.13 5.27 19.68
N GLY A 55 -1.75 4.10 19.56
CA GLY A 55 -3.04 3.76 20.17
C GLY A 55 -3.18 2.27 20.47
N ASN A 56 -4.37 1.83 20.89
CA ASN A 56 -4.59 0.48 21.40
C ASN A 56 -5.52 -0.38 20.52
N TRP A 57 -5.26 -1.69 20.55
CA TRP A 57 -5.99 -2.83 19.96
C TRP A 57 -6.05 -2.90 18.44
N ASN A 58 -5.03 -3.53 17.85
CA ASN A 58 -4.99 -3.91 16.43
C ASN A 58 -4.34 -5.29 16.30
N GLU A 59 -4.65 -6.02 15.24
CA GLU A 59 -3.95 -7.26 14.87
C GLU A 59 -3.04 -6.97 13.67
N TRP A 60 -1.72 -7.03 13.90
CA TRP A 60 -0.71 -6.80 12.86
C TRP A 60 0.20 -8.01 12.73
N THR A 61 0.57 -8.33 11.49
CA THR A 61 1.56 -9.38 11.17
C THR A 61 2.80 -8.76 10.52
N GLY A 62 3.97 -9.38 10.70
CA GLY A 62 5.22 -8.95 10.04
C GLY A 62 5.93 -7.77 10.70
N LEU A 63 5.55 -7.43 11.94
CA LEU A 63 6.20 -6.40 12.75
C LEU A 63 7.27 -6.96 13.73
N HIS A 64 7.43 -8.29 13.80
CA HIS A 64 8.41 -9.00 14.63
C HIS A 64 9.00 -10.19 13.89
#